data_AF-A0A1G9TID9-F1
#
_entry.id   AF-A0A1G9TID9-F1
#
_cell.length_a   1.000
_cell.length_b   1.000
_cell.length_c   1.000
_cell.angle_alpha   90.00
_cell.angle_beta   90.00
_cell.angle_gamma   90.00
#
_symmetry.space_group_name_H-M   'P 1'
#
loop_
_entity.id
_entity.type
_entity.pdbx_description
1 polymer ?
#
loop_
_entity_poly.entity_id
_entity_poly.type
_entity_poly.pdbx_seq_one_letter_code
_entity_poly.pdbx_strand_id
1 'polypeptide(L)'
;MSPIAAREPLFLSVLRQAPGLRSVRFVEAGFTVLGLFLFSQALIGPLFAPSGSEETSIILRLMWLPVYAVTLVLMLARPGAILRTLSGNLLVLMLIGLMAVSVTWSVAPDVTIRRSFALAMSSCFGLWMASRWSWREMILLIASTFVLLALASAMMALAVPSMGVDHEVHAGAWKGVFWEKNTLGAVMAWGAVSGYAASRVDPKHWLFWMGCAVMCVALVLLSTSKTALLSCLLGTGIAVGIALCRRGFGFASLMMFLGLTGGITIAMILLVAPVEALQALGRDATLTGRTDIWGVLIEEIRAVPWTGYGYRAFWVADNGPVFWVRQATNWDVPTAHNGWIEIALAIGIPGVVLTAVVYLQAFLRGVGRIFRGPETYWALAFVAMLFLVSISESNLVQQNSLGWVLFVATSAKLAERRDGSASR
;
A
#
# COMPACT_ATOMS: atom_id res chain seq x y z
N MET A 1 48.09 21.77 30.47
CA MET A 1 47.36 22.66 29.56
C MET A 1 46.32 21.83 28.82
N SER A 2 45.04 21.88 29.23
CA SER A 2 43.93 21.23 28.52
C SER A 2 43.22 22.26 27.63
N PRO A 3 42.77 21.89 26.42
CA PRO A 3 41.99 22.79 25.60
C PRO A 3 40.50 22.76 26.01
N ILE A 4 39.97 23.97 26.04
CA ILE A 4 38.62 24.40 26.39
C ILE A 4 37.56 23.59 25.64
N ALA A 5 36.68 22.91 26.38
CA ALA A 5 35.44 22.36 25.84
C ALA A 5 34.56 23.53 25.37
N ALA A 6 34.30 23.61 24.06
CA ALA A 6 33.36 24.55 23.49
C ALA A 6 31.98 24.34 24.12
N ARG A 7 31.53 25.28 24.96
CA ARG A 7 30.20 25.27 25.55
C ARG A 7 29.18 25.42 24.42
N GLU A 8 28.31 24.42 24.27
CA GLU A 8 27.18 24.44 23.35
C GLU A 8 26.36 25.73 23.61
N PRO A 9 26.01 26.53 22.58
CA PRO A 9 25.28 27.77 22.78
C PRO A 9 23.98 27.54 23.55
N LEU A 10 23.70 28.35 24.57
CA LEU A 10 22.54 28.25 25.47
C LEU A 10 21.20 28.15 24.71
N PHE A 11 21.11 28.73 23.52
CA PHE A 11 19.95 28.64 22.63
C PHE A 11 19.66 27.22 22.13
N LEU A 12 20.69 26.42 21.84
CA LEU A 12 20.55 25.02 21.38
C LEU A 12 20.18 24.08 22.53
N SER A 13 20.63 24.37 23.75
CA SER A 13 20.24 23.59 24.94
C SER A 13 18.80 23.90 25.36
N VAL A 14 18.34 25.15 25.23
CA VAL A 14 16.95 25.57 25.47
C VAL A 14 15.99 24.99 24.42
N LEU A 15 16.38 24.96 23.14
CA LEU A 15 15.58 24.32 22.08
C LEU A 15 15.39 22.82 22.33
N ARG A 16 16.43 22.09 22.78
CA ARG A 16 16.33 20.65 23.09
C ARG A 16 15.47 20.34 24.31
N GLN A 17 15.38 21.25 25.28
CA GLN A 17 14.63 21.05 26.53
C GLN A 17 13.22 21.65 26.50
N ALA A 18 12.83 22.34 25.41
CA ALA A 18 11.51 22.95 25.30
C ALA A 18 10.39 21.90 25.18
N PRO A 19 9.38 21.89 26.09
CA PRO A 19 8.21 21.01 26.00
C PRO A 19 7.41 21.19 24.69
N GLY A 20 7.58 22.32 24.00
CA GLY A 20 7.01 22.60 22.69
C GLY A 20 7.52 21.68 21.55
N LEU A 21 8.70 21.07 21.66
CA LEU A 21 9.13 20.06 20.68
C LEU A 21 8.29 18.79 20.79
N ARG A 22 7.80 18.42 21.98
CA ARG A 22 6.92 17.25 22.16
C ARG A 22 5.53 17.49 21.57
N SER A 23 4.99 18.71 21.67
CA SER A 23 3.68 19.05 21.07
C SER A 23 3.73 19.02 19.54
N VAL A 24 4.80 19.51 18.91
CA VAL A 24 4.97 19.43 17.45
C VAL A 24 5.05 17.97 16.98
N ARG A 25 5.81 17.11 17.68
CA ARG A 25 5.85 15.67 17.32
C ARG A 25 4.49 15.00 17.49
N PHE A 26 3.73 15.37 18.51
CA PHE A 26 2.38 14.84 18.73
C PHE A 26 1.42 15.27 17.61
N VAL A 27 1.46 16.54 17.19
CA VAL A 27 0.67 17.05 16.08
C VAL A 27 1.06 16.36 14.76
N GLU A 28 2.36 16.21 14.48
CA GLU A 28 2.83 15.47 13.29
C GLU A 28 2.40 14.00 13.30
N ALA A 29 2.37 13.35 14.48
CA ALA A 29 1.88 11.99 14.64
C ALA A 29 0.37 11.91 14.37
N GLY A 30 -0.41 12.83 14.93
CA GLY A 30 -1.85 12.95 14.67
C GLY A 30 -2.13 13.19 13.19
N PHE A 31 -1.37 14.07 12.54
CA PHE A 31 -1.44 14.30 11.10
C PHE A 31 -1.08 13.04 10.29
N THR A 32 -0.08 12.27 10.73
CA THR A 32 0.29 11.00 10.08
C THR A 32 -0.88 10.01 10.12
N VAL A 33 -1.47 9.81 11.29
CA VAL A 33 -2.61 8.88 11.47
C VAL A 33 -3.83 9.36 10.68
N LEU A 34 -4.16 10.65 10.75
CA LEU A 34 -5.26 11.24 9.98
C LEU A 34 -5.02 11.10 8.48
N GLY A 35 -3.81 11.41 8.00
CA GLY A 35 -3.45 11.29 6.60
C GLY A 35 -3.57 9.85 6.10
N LEU A 36 -3.03 8.87 6.83
CA LEU A 36 -3.17 7.46 6.49
C LEU A 36 -4.64 7.00 6.52
N PHE A 37 -5.43 7.47 7.49
CA PHE A 37 -6.87 7.20 7.53
C PHE A 37 -7.56 7.76 6.28
N LEU A 38 -7.28 9.00 5.88
CA LEU A 38 -7.85 9.60 4.67
C LEU A 38 -7.40 8.83 3.42
N PHE A 39 -6.11 8.52 3.27
CA PHE A 39 -5.58 7.72 2.16
C PHE A 39 -6.16 6.30 2.07
N SER A 40 -6.72 5.77 3.16
CA SER A 40 -7.47 4.51 3.12
C SER A 40 -8.79 4.63 2.36
N GLN A 41 -9.27 5.85 2.17
CA GLN A 41 -10.58 6.19 1.60
C GLN A 41 -11.77 5.65 2.41
N ALA A 42 -11.52 5.24 3.65
CA ALA A 42 -12.55 4.92 4.63
C ALA A 42 -13.53 6.09 4.78
N LEU A 43 -14.82 5.77 4.82
CA LEU A 43 -15.95 6.70 4.92
C LEU A 43 -16.14 7.62 3.70
N ILE A 44 -15.21 7.64 2.73
CA ILE A 44 -15.31 8.51 1.56
C ILE A 44 -16.47 8.09 0.65
N GLY A 45 -16.44 6.84 0.17
CA GLY A 45 -17.52 6.31 -0.67
C GLY A 45 -18.90 6.37 0.01
N PRO A 46 -19.05 5.75 1.21
CA PRO A 46 -20.35 5.70 1.88
C PRO A 46 -20.95 7.05 2.28
N LEU A 47 -20.14 8.08 2.57
CA LEU A 47 -20.65 9.40 3.00
C LEU A 47 -20.74 10.43 1.86
N PHE A 48 -19.85 10.38 0.87
CA PHE A 48 -19.68 11.46 -0.10
C PHE A 48 -19.90 11.06 -1.56
N ALA A 49 -20.07 9.76 -1.86
CA ALA A 49 -20.34 9.28 -3.22
C ALA A 49 -21.34 8.09 -3.24
N PRO A 50 -22.59 8.26 -2.76
CA PRO A 50 -23.57 7.17 -2.71
C PRO A 50 -23.98 6.61 -4.09
N SER A 51 -23.67 7.31 -5.19
CA SER A 51 -23.95 6.88 -6.58
C SER A 51 -22.72 6.41 -7.37
N GLY A 52 -21.57 6.16 -6.72
CA GLY A 52 -20.39 5.56 -7.36
C GLY A 52 -19.58 6.47 -8.31
N SER A 53 -20.00 7.73 -8.53
CA SER A 53 -19.27 8.68 -9.38
C SER A 53 -18.32 9.57 -8.55
N GLU A 54 -17.24 8.98 -8.03
CA GLU A 54 -16.18 9.72 -7.33
C GLU A 54 -15.58 10.86 -8.18
N GLU A 55 -15.65 10.73 -9.51
CA GLU A 55 -15.04 11.69 -10.44
C GLU A 55 -15.68 13.07 -10.40
N THR A 56 -16.96 13.18 -10.04
CA THR A 56 -17.72 14.44 -10.14
C THR A 56 -17.67 15.28 -8.87
N SER A 57 -17.29 14.69 -7.73
CA SER A 57 -17.35 15.40 -6.45
C SER A 57 -16.18 16.35 -6.26
N ILE A 58 -16.43 17.64 -6.43
CA ILE A 58 -15.49 18.73 -6.11
C ILE A 58 -15.00 18.62 -4.66
N ILE A 59 -15.87 18.17 -3.74
CA ILE A 59 -15.55 17.97 -2.32
C ILE A 59 -14.40 16.95 -2.17
N LEU A 60 -14.48 15.83 -2.90
CA LEU A 60 -13.43 14.79 -2.88
C LEU A 60 -12.11 15.28 -3.45
N ARG A 61 -12.11 16.27 -4.35
CA ARG A 61 -10.87 16.88 -4.87
C ARG A 61 -10.27 17.86 -3.87
N LEU A 62 -11.11 18.71 -3.28
CA LEU A 62 -10.67 19.77 -2.37
C LEU A 62 -10.19 19.24 -1.01
N MET A 63 -10.71 18.10 -0.53
CA MET A 63 -10.30 17.51 0.76
C MET A 63 -8.81 17.11 0.82
N TRP A 64 -8.16 16.85 -0.33
CA TRP A 64 -6.75 16.47 -0.36
C TRP A 64 -5.79 17.67 -0.30
N LEU A 65 -6.24 18.87 -0.70
CA LEU A 65 -5.38 20.05 -0.77
C LEU A 65 -4.77 20.42 0.60
N PRO A 66 -5.50 20.38 1.73
CA PRO A 66 -4.90 20.60 3.05
C PRO A 66 -3.84 19.56 3.40
N VAL A 67 -4.08 18.27 3.10
CA VAL A 67 -3.10 17.20 3.36
C VAL A 67 -1.83 17.44 2.55
N TYR A 68 -1.97 17.82 1.29
CA TYR A 68 -0.85 18.15 0.40
C TYR A 68 -0.07 19.37 0.91
N ALA A 69 -0.75 20.45 1.26
CA ALA A 69 -0.13 21.67 1.74
C ALA A 69 0.66 21.43 3.03
N VAL A 70 0.06 20.76 4.03
CA VAL A 70 0.73 20.44 5.29
C VAL A 70 1.94 19.53 5.04
N THR A 71 1.81 18.53 4.16
CA THR A 71 2.93 17.64 3.80
C THR A 71 4.12 18.43 3.22
N LEU A 72 3.86 19.35 2.29
CA LEU A 72 4.90 20.19 1.71
C LEU A 72 5.56 21.08 2.75
N VAL A 73 4.79 21.73 3.61
CA VAL A 73 5.32 22.54 4.72
C VAL A 73 6.24 21.70 5.61
N LEU A 74 5.83 20.48 5.97
CA LEU A 74 6.63 19.59 6.80
C LEU A 74 7.90 19.06 6.11
N MET A 75 7.87 18.87 4.79
CA MET A 75 9.06 18.56 3.99
C MET A 75 10.03 19.75 3.93
N LEU A 76 9.50 20.95 3.66
CA LEU A 76 10.27 22.19 3.56
C LEU A 76 10.86 22.61 4.91
N ALA A 77 10.24 22.22 6.03
CA ALA A 77 10.78 22.43 7.36
C ALA A 77 12.05 21.58 7.64
N ARG A 78 12.32 20.52 6.84
CA ARG A 78 13.48 19.62 7.03
C ARG A 78 14.16 19.23 5.70
N PRO A 79 14.69 20.21 4.94
CA PRO A 79 15.20 19.99 3.59
C PRO A 79 16.37 18.98 3.54
N GLY A 80 17.27 19.00 4.53
CA GLY A 80 18.39 18.06 4.57
C GLY A 80 17.97 16.60 4.85
N ALA A 81 16.88 16.37 5.58
CA ALA A 81 16.36 15.02 5.79
C ALA A 81 15.69 14.51 4.51
N ILE A 82 14.84 15.34 3.90
CA ILE A 82 14.09 14.93 2.70
C ILE A 82 15.01 14.75 1.49
N LEU A 83 16.02 15.59 1.28
CA LEU A 83 16.99 15.43 0.19
C LEU A 83 17.76 14.11 0.31
N ARG A 84 18.13 13.70 1.53
CA ARG A 84 18.74 12.38 1.76
C ARG A 84 17.79 11.26 1.39
N THR A 85 16.54 11.31 1.84
CA THR A 85 15.51 10.32 1.48
C THR A 85 15.25 10.28 -0.02
N LEU A 86 15.18 11.43 -0.71
CA LEU A 86 15.01 11.51 -2.17
C LEU A 86 16.18 10.86 -2.91
N SER A 87 17.42 11.17 -2.52
CA SER A 87 18.63 10.65 -3.18
C SER A 87 18.73 9.11 -3.11
N GLY A 88 18.20 8.48 -2.06
CA GLY A 88 18.15 7.01 -1.93
C GLY A 88 17.05 6.31 -2.75
N ASN A 89 16.13 7.08 -3.33
CA ASN A 89 14.87 6.57 -3.91
C ASN A 89 14.62 7.06 -5.34
N LEU A 90 15.70 7.24 -6.11
CA LEU A 90 15.64 7.75 -7.48
C LEU A 90 14.71 6.94 -8.39
N LEU A 91 14.62 5.62 -8.23
CA LEU A 91 13.73 4.78 -9.05
C LEU A 91 12.24 5.07 -8.80
N VAL A 92 11.86 5.35 -7.56
CA VAL A 92 10.48 5.78 -7.22
C VAL A 92 10.19 7.13 -7.85
N LEU A 93 11.16 8.06 -7.82
CA LEU A 93 11.02 9.38 -8.44
C LEU A 93 10.94 9.29 -9.97
N MET A 94 11.74 8.41 -10.59
CA MET A 94 11.66 8.13 -12.02
C MET A 94 10.30 7.56 -12.40
N LEU A 95 9.73 6.66 -11.58
CA LEU A 95 8.40 6.11 -11.82
C LEU A 95 7.33 7.20 -11.77
N ILE A 96 7.34 8.04 -10.73
CA ILE A 96 6.39 9.17 -10.61
C ILE A 96 6.59 10.16 -11.78
N GLY A 97 7.84 10.46 -12.14
CA GLY A 97 8.18 11.33 -13.25
C GLY A 97 7.68 10.79 -14.58
N LEU A 98 7.82 9.48 -14.82
CA LEU A 98 7.33 8.83 -16.03
C LEU A 98 5.80 8.91 -16.13
N MET A 99 5.08 8.71 -15.02
CA MET A 99 3.63 8.91 -14.97
C MET A 99 3.25 10.37 -15.31
N ALA A 100 4.02 11.34 -14.83
CA ALA A 100 3.79 12.76 -15.15
C ALA A 100 4.11 13.12 -16.60
N VAL A 101 5.23 12.62 -17.15
CA VAL A 101 5.64 12.89 -18.55
C VAL A 101 4.64 12.31 -19.56
N SER A 102 3.88 11.28 -19.16
CA SER A 102 2.84 10.69 -20.01
C SER A 102 1.71 11.62 -20.43
N VAL A 103 1.59 12.80 -19.81
CA VAL A 103 0.72 13.89 -20.28
C VAL A 103 0.96 14.22 -21.75
N THR A 104 2.21 14.11 -22.22
CA THR A 104 2.60 14.51 -23.58
C THR A 104 2.05 13.61 -24.69
N TRP A 105 1.64 12.39 -24.38
CA TRP A 105 1.02 11.44 -25.32
C TRP A 105 -0.34 10.89 -24.83
N SER A 106 -0.88 11.46 -23.74
CA SER A 106 -2.12 10.97 -23.13
C SER A 106 -3.32 11.22 -24.04
N VAL A 107 -4.26 10.26 -24.07
CA VAL A 107 -5.56 10.42 -24.72
C VAL A 107 -6.49 11.37 -23.96
N ALA A 108 -6.20 11.63 -22.68
CA ALA A 108 -6.89 12.61 -21.84
C ALA A 108 -5.86 13.39 -20.99
N PRO A 109 -5.14 14.37 -21.58
CA PRO A 109 -4.04 15.06 -20.91
C PRO A 109 -4.47 15.80 -19.63
N ASP A 110 -5.69 16.32 -19.59
CA ASP A 110 -6.24 17.03 -18.44
C ASP A 110 -6.42 16.09 -17.23
N VAL A 111 -6.87 14.85 -17.47
CA VAL A 111 -6.97 13.80 -16.45
C VAL A 111 -5.57 13.42 -15.97
N THR A 112 -4.65 13.16 -16.90
CA THR A 112 -3.28 12.76 -16.59
C THR A 112 -2.55 13.81 -15.76
N ILE A 113 -2.64 15.11 -16.09
CA ILE A 113 -2.04 16.19 -15.28
C ILE A 113 -2.55 16.14 -13.85
N ARG A 114 -3.87 16.12 -13.65
CA ARG A 114 -4.49 16.14 -12.32
C ARG A 114 -4.12 14.90 -11.50
N ARG A 115 -4.17 13.71 -12.11
CA ARG A 115 -3.89 12.44 -11.45
C ARG A 115 -2.40 12.29 -11.14
N SER A 116 -1.52 12.69 -12.04
CA SER A 116 -0.06 12.68 -11.80
C SER A 116 0.36 13.68 -10.73
N PHE A 117 -0.28 14.85 -10.66
CA PHE A 117 -0.08 15.78 -9.54
C PHE A 117 -0.50 15.14 -8.20
N ALA A 118 -1.69 14.54 -8.13
CA ALA A 118 -2.16 13.85 -6.93
C ALA A 118 -1.24 12.67 -6.53
N LEU A 119 -0.72 11.91 -7.51
CA LEU A 119 0.24 10.84 -7.29
C LEU A 119 1.55 11.38 -6.70
N ALA A 120 2.10 12.46 -7.26
CA ALA A 120 3.31 13.09 -6.76
C ALA A 120 3.11 13.57 -5.31
N MET A 121 1.99 14.24 -5.03
CA MET A 121 1.66 14.72 -3.69
C MET A 121 1.43 13.59 -2.66
N SER A 122 0.80 12.49 -3.07
CA SER A 122 0.66 11.30 -2.23
C SER A 122 2.02 10.66 -1.94
N SER A 123 2.90 10.64 -2.95
CA SER A 123 4.26 10.11 -2.81
C SER A 123 5.11 10.99 -1.88
N CYS A 124 4.93 12.31 -1.93
CA CYS A 124 5.54 13.26 -0.99
C CYS A 124 5.18 12.92 0.46
N PHE A 125 3.95 12.51 0.75
CA PHE A 125 3.55 12.09 2.10
C PHE A 125 4.33 10.84 2.56
N GLY A 126 4.43 9.83 1.69
CA GLY A 126 5.20 8.62 1.99
C GLY A 126 6.70 8.90 2.19
N LEU A 127 7.30 9.73 1.34
CA LEU A 127 8.70 10.16 1.46
C LEU A 127 8.94 10.98 2.73
N TRP A 128 8.01 11.89 3.07
CA TRP A 128 8.05 12.64 4.31
C TRP A 128 8.00 11.70 5.53
N MET A 129 7.05 10.76 5.57
CA MET A 129 6.96 9.76 6.65
C MET A 129 8.27 9.01 6.84
N ALA A 130 8.88 8.53 5.74
CA ALA A 130 10.14 7.82 5.78
C ALA A 130 11.27 8.69 6.36
N SER A 131 11.38 9.94 5.92
CA SER A 131 12.38 10.89 6.43
C SER A 131 12.15 11.29 7.89
N ARG A 132 10.90 11.22 8.36
CA ARG A 132 10.46 11.82 9.63
C ARG A 132 10.51 10.84 10.80
N TRP A 133 10.06 9.60 10.58
CA TRP A 133 9.80 8.64 11.65
C TRP A 133 10.87 7.55 11.69
N SER A 134 11.27 7.12 12.88
CA SER A 134 12.02 5.88 13.04
C SER A 134 11.17 4.67 12.63
N TRP A 135 11.78 3.53 12.31
CA TRP A 135 11.04 2.30 11.99
C TRP A 135 10.02 1.92 13.08
N ARG A 136 10.41 2.05 14.36
CA ARG A 136 9.52 1.79 15.51
C ARG A 136 8.31 2.72 15.48
N GLU A 137 8.54 4.02 15.38
CA GLU A 137 7.45 5.00 15.38
C GLU A 137 6.53 4.83 14.15
N MET A 138 7.12 4.62 12.97
CA MET A 138 6.36 4.43 11.73
C MET A 138 5.44 3.20 11.82
N ILE A 139 5.95 2.06 12.30
CA ILE A 139 5.14 0.84 12.49
C ILE A 139 4.02 1.08 13.50
N LEU A 140 4.29 1.76 14.62
CA LEU A 140 3.26 2.04 15.62
C LEU A 140 2.18 2.99 15.10
N LEU A 141 2.53 4.01 14.31
CA LEU A 141 1.56 4.93 13.69
C LEU A 141 0.70 4.21 12.63
N ILE A 142 1.33 3.36 11.81
CA ILE A 142 0.63 2.52 10.84
C ILE A 142 -0.34 1.57 11.56
N ALA A 143 0.12 0.83 12.56
CA ALA A 143 -0.71 -0.10 13.33
C ALA A 143 -1.87 0.62 14.05
N SER A 144 -1.60 1.79 14.64
CA SER A 144 -2.65 2.62 15.27
C SER A 144 -3.72 3.05 14.26
N THR A 145 -3.32 3.39 13.04
CA THR A 145 -4.26 3.73 11.96
C THR A 145 -5.15 2.53 11.62
N PHE A 146 -4.55 1.34 11.47
CA PHE A 146 -5.33 0.13 11.20
C PHE A 146 -6.25 -0.26 12.35
N VAL A 147 -5.89 0.00 13.61
CA VAL A 147 -6.79 -0.16 14.76
C VAL A 147 -8.02 0.74 14.61
N LEU A 148 -7.82 2.02 14.29
CA LEU A 148 -8.94 2.94 14.07
C LEU A 148 -9.83 2.49 12.91
N LEU A 149 -9.24 2.05 11.79
CA LEU A 149 -9.98 1.53 10.65
C LEU A 149 -10.76 0.26 10.97
N ALA A 150 -10.16 -0.65 11.75
CA ALA A 150 -10.80 -1.89 12.18
C ALA A 150 -11.98 -1.61 13.12
N LEU A 151 -11.78 -0.76 14.13
CA LEU A 151 -12.85 -0.35 15.05
C LEU A 151 -13.98 0.37 14.30
N ALA A 152 -13.66 1.33 13.44
CA ALA A 152 -14.65 2.02 12.62
C ALA A 152 -15.43 1.05 11.71
N SER A 153 -14.74 0.10 11.09
CA SER A 153 -15.37 -0.92 10.23
C SER A 153 -16.30 -1.84 11.01
N ALA A 154 -15.86 -2.32 12.17
CA ALA A 154 -16.66 -3.18 13.04
C ALA A 154 -17.90 -2.43 13.57
N MET A 155 -17.72 -1.18 14.01
CA MET A 155 -18.83 -0.32 14.42
C MET A 155 -19.81 -0.08 13.28
N MET A 156 -19.33 0.20 12.06
CA MET A 156 -20.20 0.43 10.90
C MET A 156 -21.03 -0.82 10.59
N ALA A 157 -20.42 -2.01 10.57
CA ALA A 157 -21.11 -3.25 10.27
C ALA A 157 -22.13 -3.68 11.35
N LEU A 158 -21.86 -3.37 12.62
CA LEU A 158 -22.74 -3.73 13.74
C LEU A 158 -23.84 -2.69 14.00
N ALA A 159 -23.49 -1.41 14.01
CA ALA A 159 -24.41 -0.33 14.35
C ALA A 159 -25.23 0.16 13.13
N VAL A 160 -24.67 0.05 11.92
CA VAL A 160 -25.32 0.46 10.67
C VAL A 160 -25.17 -0.63 9.59
N PRO A 161 -25.77 -1.83 9.77
CA PRO A 161 -25.58 -2.96 8.85
C PRO A 161 -26.00 -2.67 7.41
N SER A 162 -26.93 -1.74 7.19
CA SER A 162 -27.34 -1.28 5.85
C SER A 162 -26.18 -0.71 5.02
N MET A 163 -25.16 -0.16 5.68
CA MET A 163 -23.98 0.41 5.03
C MET A 163 -22.73 -0.43 5.25
N GLY A 164 -22.57 -1.06 6.41
CA GLY A 164 -21.36 -1.83 6.73
C GLY A 164 -21.35 -3.27 6.22
N VAL A 165 -22.48 -3.78 5.73
CA VAL A 165 -22.62 -5.13 5.15
C VAL A 165 -23.12 -5.00 3.71
N ASP A 166 -22.61 -5.86 2.83
CA ASP A 166 -23.09 -5.97 1.44
C ASP A 166 -24.39 -6.78 1.41
N HIS A 167 -25.41 -6.25 0.72
CA HIS A 167 -26.74 -6.84 0.59
C HIS A 167 -27.09 -7.20 -0.85
N GLU A 168 -26.25 -6.82 -1.81
CA GLU A 168 -26.54 -6.99 -3.24
C GLU A 168 -25.70 -8.12 -3.83
N VAL A 169 -24.44 -7.84 -4.15
CA VAL A 169 -23.59 -8.74 -4.92
C VAL A 169 -23.04 -9.87 -4.04
N HIS A 170 -22.71 -9.56 -2.78
CA HIS A 170 -22.16 -10.53 -1.84
C HIS A 170 -22.91 -10.47 -0.50
N ALA A 171 -24.18 -10.86 -0.52
CA ALA A 171 -25.06 -10.83 0.64
C ALA A 171 -24.39 -11.39 1.91
N GLY A 172 -24.31 -10.56 2.95
CA GLY A 172 -23.75 -10.91 4.25
C GLY A 172 -22.24 -10.66 4.40
N ALA A 173 -21.52 -10.32 3.34
CA ALA A 173 -20.10 -9.99 3.43
C ALA A 173 -19.90 -8.60 4.05
N TRP A 174 -18.95 -8.48 4.98
CA TRP A 174 -18.66 -7.20 5.62
C TRP A 174 -17.82 -6.32 4.69
N LYS A 175 -18.21 -5.05 4.57
CA LYS A 175 -17.44 -3.99 3.88
C LYS A 175 -17.03 -2.85 4.81
N GLY A 176 -17.63 -2.78 6.01
CA GLY A 176 -17.24 -1.83 7.05
C GLY A 176 -17.37 -0.38 6.57
N VAL A 177 -16.31 0.41 6.72
CA VAL A 177 -16.27 1.81 6.25
C VAL A 177 -15.85 1.97 4.79
N PHE A 178 -15.63 0.86 4.07
CA PHE A 178 -15.21 0.86 2.67
C PHE A 178 -16.39 0.60 1.73
N TRP A 179 -16.20 0.92 0.46
CA TRP A 179 -17.20 0.67 -0.58
C TRP A 179 -17.35 -0.82 -0.89
N GLU A 180 -16.23 -1.55 -0.91
CA GLU A 180 -16.20 -2.97 -1.26
C GLU A 180 -15.62 -3.85 -0.14
N LYS A 181 -16.13 -5.08 -0.04
CA LYS A 181 -15.62 -6.10 0.88
C LYS A 181 -14.14 -6.42 0.64
N ASN A 182 -13.69 -6.37 -0.61
CA ASN A 182 -12.31 -6.69 -0.98
C ASN A 182 -11.33 -5.63 -0.46
N THR A 183 -11.73 -4.35 -0.47
CA THR A 183 -10.97 -3.26 0.14
C THR A 183 -10.84 -3.45 1.64
N LEU A 184 -11.95 -3.75 2.35
CA LEU A 184 -11.91 -4.08 3.77
C LEU A 184 -10.93 -5.22 4.04
N GLY A 185 -11.09 -6.34 3.33
CA GLY A 185 -10.24 -7.51 3.48
C GLY A 185 -8.76 -7.17 3.28
N ALA A 186 -8.39 -6.47 2.19
CA ALA A 186 -7.01 -6.12 1.90
C ALA A 186 -6.39 -5.20 2.97
N VAL A 187 -7.12 -4.15 3.38
CA VAL A 187 -6.67 -3.21 4.42
C VAL A 187 -6.52 -3.92 5.77
N MET A 188 -7.45 -4.80 6.14
CA MET A 188 -7.37 -5.57 7.40
C MET A 188 -6.25 -6.61 7.37
N ALA A 189 -5.96 -7.22 6.21
CA ALA A 189 -4.81 -8.11 6.08
C ALA A 189 -3.50 -7.33 6.39
N TRP A 190 -3.32 -6.14 5.83
CA TRP A 190 -2.17 -5.28 6.16
C TRP A 190 -2.18 -4.88 7.64
N GLY A 191 -3.36 -4.58 8.18
CA GLY A 191 -3.58 -4.31 9.60
C GLY A 191 -3.09 -5.44 10.52
N ALA A 192 -3.39 -6.70 10.20
CA ALA A 192 -2.97 -7.86 10.97
C ALA A 192 -1.44 -7.97 11.07
N VAL A 193 -0.74 -7.81 9.94
CA VAL A 193 0.74 -7.81 9.91
C VAL A 193 1.33 -6.60 10.62
N SER A 194 0.71 -5.43 10.49
CA SER A 194 1.15 -4.22 11.20
C SER A 194 1.04 -4.39 12.72
N GLY A 195 -0.04 -5.00 13.22
CA GLY A 195 -0.24 -5.31 14.64
C GLY A 195 0.78 -6.33 15.15
N TYR A 196 1.06 -7.38 14.36
CA TYR A 196 2.13 -8.31 14.69
C TYR A 196 3.50 -7.61 14.75
N ALA A 197 3.84 -6.78 13.76
CA ALA A 197 5.09 -6.03 13.75
C ALA A 197 5.17 -5.04 14.93
N ALA A 198 4.06 -4.37 15.27
CA ALA A 198 3.92 -3.50 16.43
C ALA A 198 4.23 -4.23 17.74
N SER A 199 3.71 -5.45 17.91
CA SER A 199 4.00 -6.30 19.09
C SER A 199 5.49 -6.62 19.26
N ARG A 200 6.27 -6.60 18.18
CA ARG A 200 7.72 -6.86 18.19
C ARG A 200 8.56 -5.61 18.44
N VAL A 201 8.09 -4.43 18.03
CA VAL A 201 8.78 -3.14 18.28
C VAL A 201 8.35 -2.47 19.59
N ASP A 202 7.24 -2.91 20.18
CA ASP A 202 6.73 -2.44 21.47
C ASP A 202 6.33 -3.61 22.40
N PRO A 203 7.32 -4.34 22.95
CA PRO A 203 7.06 -5.55 23.73
C PRO A 203 6.30 -5.30 25.04
N LYS A 204 6.27 -4.05 25.54
CA LYS A 204 5.50 -3.70 26.75
C LYS A 204 3.99 -3.83 26.55
N HIS A 205 3.49 -3.54 25.34
CA HIS A 205 2.07 -3.59 25.01
C HIS A 205 1.78 -4.70 23.97
N TRP A 206 2.58 -5.78 23.98
CA TRP A 206 2.49 -6.82 22.95
C TRP A 206 1.11 -7.48 22.88
N LEU A 207 0.44 -7.68 24.03
CA LEU A 207 -0.91 -8.25 24.12
C LEU A 207 -1.95 -7.36 23.42
N PHE A 208 -1.86 -6.04 23.62
CA PHE A 208 -2.74 -5.09 22.94
C PHE A 208 -2.56 -5.19 21.42
N TRP A 209 -1.31 -5.10 20.94
CA TRP A 209 -1.02 -5.17 19.50
C TRP A 209 -1.38 -6.53 18.87
N MET A 210 -1.24 -7.62 19.62
CA MET A 210 -1.68 -8.95 19.18
C MET A 210 -3.21 -9.04 19.12
N GLY A 211 -3.92 -8.49 20.12
CA GLY A 211 -5.38 -8.39 20.10
C GLY A 211 -5.88 -7.60 18.89
N CYS A 212 -5.21 -6.48 18.56
CA CYS A 212 -5.49 -5.71 17.36
C CYS A 212 -5.24 -6.53 16.07
N ALA A 213 -4.16 -7.31 16.02
CA ALA A 213 -3.88 -8.18 14.88
C ALA A 213 -4.98 -9.25 14.70
N VAL A 214 -5.42 -9.88 15.80
CA VAL A 214 -6.51 -10.87 15.79
C VAL A 214 -7.83 -10.24 15.34
N MET A 215 -8.15 -9.04 15.81
CA MET A 215 -9.34 -8.30 15.35
C MET A 215 -9.30 -8.05 13.84
N CYS A 216 -8.14 -7.67 13.30
CA CYS A 216 -7.97 -7.50 11.86
C CYS A 216 -8.17 -8.83 11.10
N VAL A 217 -7.61 -9.95 11.59
CA VAL A 217 -7.85 -11.28 11.01
C VAL A 217 -9.33 -11.65 11.01
N ALA A 218 -10.04 -11.37 12.11
CA ALA A 218 -11.48 -11.60 12.19
C ALA A 218 -12.24 -10.81 11.11
N LEU A 219 -11.90 -9.54 10.89
CA LEU A 219 -12.51 -8.72 9.83
C LEU A 219 -12.14 -9.20 8.42
N VAL A 220 -10.94 -9.75 8.20
CA VAL A 220 -10.59 -10.42 6.93
C VAL A 220 -11.54 -11.60 6.68
N LEU A 221 -11.80 -12.43 7.68
CA LEU A 221 -12.71 -13.57 7.55
C LEU A 221 -14.15 -13.11 7.29
N LEU A 222 -14.63 -12.11 8.01
CA LEU A 222 -15.97 -11.53 7.84
C LEU A 222 -16.16 -10.82 6.50
N SER A 223 -15.08 -10.34 5.87
CA SER A 223 -15.13 -9.77 4.51
C SER A 223 -15.36 -10.80 3.40
N THR A 224 -15.20 -12.10 3.71
CA THR A 224 -15.28 -13.24 2.77
C THR A 224 -14.39 -13.10 1.53
N SER A 225 -13.39 -12.20 1.56
CA SER A 225 -12.48 -11.97 0.43
C SER A 225 -11.36 -13.00 0.40
N LYS A 226 -11.41 -13.91 -0.58
CA LYS A 226 -10.41 -14.98 -0.75
C LYS A 226 -9.00 -14.43 -0.99
N THR A 227 -8.87 -13.38 -1.81
CA THR A 227 -7.57 -12.72 -2.06
C THR A 227 -7.03 -12.11 -0.77
N ALA A 228 -7.88 -11.42 0.01
CA ALA A 228 -7.47 -10.84 1.28
C ALA A 228 -7.02 -11.90 2.29
N LEU A 229 -7.74 -13.03 2.37
CA LEU A 229 -7.36 -14.15 3.22
C LEU A 229 -6.00 -14.73 2.81
N LEU A 230 -5.78 -14.98 1.51
CA LEU A 230 -4.50 -15.45 1.01
C LEU A 230 -3.37 -14.45 1.30
N SER A 231 -3.64 -13.16 1.14
CA SER A 231 -2.70 -12.09 1.49
C SER A 231 -2.39 -12.07 2.99
N CYS A 232 -3.40 -12.23 3.85
CA CYS A 232 -3.22 -12.31 5.29
C CYS A 232 -2.39 -13.55 5.69
N LEU A 233 -2.64 -14.71 5.08
CA LEU A 233 -1.87 -15.93 5.30
C LEU A 233 -0.42 -15.78 4.82
N LEU A 234 -0.20 -15.16 3.66
CA LEU A 234 1.14 -14.86 3.14
C LEU A 234 1.89 -13.94 4.09
N GLY A 235 1.28 -12.84 4.51
CA GLY A 235 1.90 -11.85 5.38
C GLY A 235 2.24 -12.40 6.77
N THR A 236 1.29 -13.11 7.39
CA THR A 236 1.50 -13.77 8.70
C THR A 236 2.52 -14.91 8.57
N GLY A 237 2.48 -15.69 7.50
CA GLY A 237 3.45 -16.74 7.18
C GLY A 237 4.87 -16.19 7.01
N ILE A 238 5.04 -15.07 6.30
CA ILE A 238 6.33 -14.37 6.19
C ILE A 238 6.79 -13.90 7.57
N ALA A 239 5.91 -13.28 8.36
CA ALA A 239 6.28 -12.76 9.68
C ALA A 239 6.69 -13.88 10.66
N VAL A 240 5.94 -14.98 10.69
CA VAL A 240 6.26 -16.19 11.45
C VAL A 240 7.54 -16.83 10.93
N GLY A 241 7.69 -16.97 9.61
CA GLY A 241 8.89 -17.50 8.96
C GLY A 241 10.14 -16.70 9.34
N ILE A 242 10.08 -15.37 9.34
CA ILE A 242 11.19 -14.52 9.81
C ILE A 242 11.49 -14.80 11.30
N ALA A 243 10.45 -14.87 12.15
CA ALA A 243 10.64 -15.11 13.58
C ALA A 243 11.29 -16.47 13.85
N LEU A 244 10.91 -17.47 13.05
CA LEU A 244 11.44 -18.82 13.09
C LEU A 244 12.87 -18.93 12.53
N CYS A 245 13.17 -18.30 11.39
CA CYS A 245 14.53 -18.24 10.83
C CYS A 245 15.52 -17.59 11.80
N ARG A 246 15.07 -16.67 12.64
CA ARG A 246 15.89 -16.04 13.68
C ARG A 246 16.18 -16.93 14.89
N ARG A 247 15.53 -18.10 15.03
CA ARG A 247 15.79 -19.05 16.12
C ARG A 247 17.04 -19.91 15.92
N GLY A 248 17.60 -19.98 14.71
CA GLY A 248 18.85 -20.69 14.44
C GLY A 248 19.00 -21.13 12.98
N PHE A 249 20.25 -21.34 12.55
CA PHE A 249 20.60 -21.65 11.16
C PHE A 249 19.92 -22.93 10.62
N GLY A 250 19.92 -24.02 11.40
CA GLY A 250 19.29 -25.28 10.98
C GLY A 250 17.79 -25.16 10.73
N PHE A 251 17.10 -24.35 11.53
CA PHE A 251 15.67 -24.10 11.36
C PHE A 251 15.39 -23.17 10.17
N ALA A 252 16.24 -22.16 9.96
CA ALA A 252 16.14 -21.28 8.80
C ALA A 252 16.30 -22.05 7.47
N SER A 253 17.26 -22.98 7.41
CA SER A 253 17.47 -23.85 6.25
C SER A 253 16.26 -24.74 5.98
N LEU A 254 15.64 -25.32 7.02
CA LEU A 254 14.40 -26.10 6.88
C LEU A 254 13.24 -25.26 6.36
N MET A 255 13.05 -24.05 6.90
CA MET A 255 11.98 -23.15 6.44
C MET A 255 12.20 -22.69 5.00
N MET A 256 13.44 -22.42 4.61
CA MET A 256 13.78 -22.05 3.24
C MET A 256 13.53 -23.23 2.28
N PHE A 257 13.90 -24.45 2.68
CA PHE A 257 13.62 -25.66 1.93
C PHE A 257 12.12 -25.90 1.77
N LEU A 258 11.33 -25.83 2.86
CA LEU A 258 9.87 -25.98 2.81
C LEU A 258 9.20 -24.88 1.98
N GLY A 259 9.66 -23.64 2.10
CA GLY A 259 9.17 -22.53 1.29
C GLY A 259 9.46 -22.72 -0.21
N LEU A 260 10.68 -23.13 -0.56
CA LEU A 260 11.06 -23.39 -1.94
C LEU A 260 10.30 -24.57 -2.54
N THR A 261 10.27 -25.70 -1.83
CA THR A 261 9.56 -26.91 -2.24
C THR A 261 8.06 -26.70 -2.33
N GLY A 262 7.45 -26.02 -1.35
CA GLY A 262 6.04 -25.63 -1.40
C GLY A 262 5.75 -24.69 -2.57
N GLY A 263 6.61 -23.69 -2.80
CA GLY A 263 6.50 -22.76 -3.93
C GLY A 263 6.60 -23.45 -5.28
N ILE A 264 7.56 -24.36 -5.47
CA ILE A 264 7.71 -25.19 -6.66
C ILE A 264 6.48 -26.09 -6.83
N THR A 265 5.99 -26.72 -5.75
CA THR A 265 4.81 -27.58 -5.79
C THR A 265 3.58 -26.80 -6.27
N ILE A 266 3.34 -25.61 -5.71
CA ILE A 266 2.24 -24.73 -6.13
C ILE A 266 2.41 -24.31 -7.60
N ALA A 267 3.63 -23.91 -8.00
CA ALA A 267 3.90 -23.56 -9.39
C ALA A 267 3.65 -24.72 -10.36
N MET A 268 4.07 -25.95 -9.99
CA MET A 268 3.83 -27.15 -10.78
C MET A 268 2.33 -27.49 -10.86
N ILE A 269 1.59 -27.38 -9.76
CA ILE A 269 0.12 -27.57 -9.76
C ILE A 269 -0.54 -26.57 -10.70
N LEU A 270 -0.14 -25.30 -10.65
CA LEU A 270 -0.68 -24.25 -11.53
C LEU A 270 -0.27 -24.42 -13.00
N LEU A 271 0.87 -25.05 -13.29
CA LEU A 271 1.30 -25.37 -14.66
C LEU A 271 0.58 -26.58 -15.25
N VAL A 272 0.29 -27.60 -14.43
CA VAL A 272 -0.28 -28.88 -14.89
C VAL A 272 -1.81 -28.89 -14.85
N ALA A 273 -2.41 -28.28 -13.83
CA ALA A 273 -3.85 -28.34 -13.56
C ALA A 273 -4.39 -26.99 -13.03
N PRO A 274 -4.26 -25.89 -13.81
CA PRO A 274 -4.67 -24.56 -13.35
C PRO A 274 -6.15 -24.46 -13.04
N VAL A 275 -7.01 -25.11 -13.83
CA VAL A 275 -8.47 -25.02 -13.69
C VAL A 275 -8.93 -25.80 -12.46
N GLU A 276 -8.45 -27.02 -12.29
CA GLU A 276 -8.78 -27.89 -11.16
C GLU A 276 -8.24 -27.31 -9.85
N ALA A 277 -7.05 -26.70 -9.87
CA ALA A 277 -6.49 -26.00 -8.71
C ALA A 277 -7.39 -24.81 -8.30
N LEU A 278 -7.88 -24.03 -9.27
CA LEU A 278 -8.81 -22.94 -9.01
C LEU A 278 -10.16 -23.44 -8.50
N GLN A 279 -10.72 -24.50 -9.10
CA GLN A 279 -11.97 -25.12 -8.66
C GLN A 279 -11.87 -25.67 -7.24
N ALA A 280 -10.73 -26.28 -6.86
CA ALA A 280 -10.47 -26.75 -5.50
C ALA A 280 -10.43 -25.59 -4.48
N LEU A 281 -10.04 -24.39 -4.91
CA LEU A 281 -10.12 -23.14 -4.13
C LEU A 281 -11.52 -22.48 -4.19
N GLY A 282 -12.48 -23.14 -4.84
CA GLY A 282 -13.83 -22.63 -5.11
C GLY A 282 -13.84 -21.40 -6.00
N ARG A 283 -12.86 -21.25 -6.89
CA ARG A 283 -12.80 -20.21 -7.93
C ARG A 283 -13.24 -20.81 -9.26
N ASP A 284 -13.98 -20.02 -10.02
CA ASP A 284 -14.21 -20.27 -11.43
C ASP A 284 -12.91 -20.04 -12.23
N ALA A 285 -12.79 -20.72 -13.37
CA ALA A 285 -11.64 -20.56 -14.27
C ALA A 285 -11.50 -19.12 -14.78
N THR A 286 -12.60 -18.35 -14.79
CA THR A 286 -12.63 -16.96 -15.23
C THR A 286 -12.22 -15.96 -14.15
N LEU A 287 -11.91 -16.43 -12.92
CA LEU A 287 -11.58 -15.60 -11.76
C LEU A 287 -12.60 -14.46 -11.56
N THR A 288 -13.89 -14.80 -11.51
CA THR A 288 -15.04 -13.89 -11.49
C THR A 288 -15.14 -12.99 -12.72
N GLY A 289 -15.00 -13.56 -13.92
CA GLY A 289 -15.11 -12.86 -15.21
C GLY A 289 -13.90 -11.98 -15.60
N ARG A 290 -12.82 -11.98 -14.81
CA ARG A 290 -11.64 -11.13 -15.04
C ARG A 290 -10.80 -11.56 -16.24
N THR A 291 -10.77 -12.86 -16.56
CA THR A 291 -10.02 -13.37 -17.71
C THR A 291 -10.52 -12.80 -19.03
N ASP A 292 -11.84 -12.59 -19.14
CA ASP A 292 -12.48 -12.08 -20.36
C ASP A 292 -12.11 -10.61 -20.57
N ILE A 293 -12.12 -9.83 -19.48
CA ILE A 293 -11.63 -8.44 -19.46
C ILE A 293 -10.16 -8.41 -19.91
N TRP A 294 -9.31 -9.24 -19.32
CA TRP A 294 -7.88 -9.23 -19.61
C TRP A 294 -7.57 -9.59 -21.06
N GLY A 295 -8.31 -10.50 -21.66
CA GLY A 295 -8.16 -10.85 -23.08
C GLY A 295 -8.29 -9.62 -23.98
N VAL A 296 -9.35 -8.81 -23.77
CA VAL A 296 -9.57 -7.58 -24.55
C VAL A 296 -8.52 -6.52 -24.23
N LEU A 297 -8.17 -6.32 -22.94
CA LEU A 297 -7.17 -5.32 -22.55
C LEU A 297 -5.77 -5.64 -23.06
N ILE A 298 -5.42 -6.92 -23.22
CA ILE A 298 -4.12 -7.31 -23.79
C ILE A 298 -4.01 -6.88 -25.26
N GLU A 299 -5.09 -6.93 -26.04
CA GLU A 299 -5.08 -6.44 -27.42
C GLU A 299 -4.89 -4.91 -27.48
N GLU A 300 -5.52 -4.18 -26.56
CA GLU A 300 -5.30 -2.73 -26.40
C GLU A 300 -3.84 -2.41 -26.03
N ILE A 301 -3.23 -3.20 -25.13
CA ILE A 301 -1.80 -3.05 -24.79
C ILE A 301 -0.91 -3.35 -26.00
N ARG A 302 -1.24 -4.35 -26.81
CA ARG A 302 -0.46 -4.70 -28.02
C ARG A 302 -0.52 -3.62 -29.09
N ALA A 303 -1.61 -2.86 -29.15
CA ALA A 303 -1.72 -1.73 -30.07
C ALA A 303 -0.79 -0.57 -29.69
N VAL A 304 -0.57 -0.32 -28.39
CA VAL A 304 0.24 0.81 -27.90
C VAL A 304 1.25 0.37 -26.81
N PRO A 305 2.19 -0.55 -27.11
CA PRO A 305 2.96 -1.27 -26.10
C PRO A 305 4.04 -0.41 -25.42
N TRP A 306 4.48 0.68 -26.05
CA TRP A 306 5.61 1.48 -25.56
C TRP A 306 5.22 2.68 -24.73
N THR A 307 4.07 3.30 -25.02
CA THR A 307 3.61 4.53 -24.36
C THR A 307 2.35 4.32 -23.55
N GLY A 308 1.55 3.29 -23.86
CA GLY A 308 0.18 3.19 -23.38
C GLY A 308 -0.63 4.43 -23.78
N TYR A 309 -1.67 4.71 -23.00
CA TYR A 309 -2.67 5.73 -23.26
C TYR A 309 -2.54 6.98 -22.37
N GLY A 310 -1.56 7.01 -21.47
CA GLY A 310 -1.39 8.07 -20.48
C GLY A 310 -1.90 7.67 -19.09
N TYR A 311 -1.24 8.17 -18.04
CA TYR A 311 -1.57 7.80 -16.67
C TYR A 311 -3.02 8.15 -16.31
N ARG A 312 -3.78 7.10 -15.92
CA ARG A 312 -5.21 7.14 -15.54
C ARG A 312 -6.15 7.70 -16.61
N ALA A 313 -5.73 7.73 -17.88
CA ALA A 313 -6.55 8.27 -18.98
C ALA A 313 -7.45 7.22 -19.65
N PHE A 314 -7.01 5.95 -19.70
CA PHE A 314 -7.67 4.89 -20.47
C PHE A 314 -9.17 4.74 -20.18
N TRP A 315 -9.54 4.71 -18.90
CA TRP A 315 -10.92 4.43 -18.45
C TRP A 315 -11.88 5.62 -18.54
N VAL A 316 -11.39 6.84 -18.80
CA VAL A 316 -12.20 8.08 -18.72
C VAL A 316 -12.63 8.58 -20.09
N ALA A 317 -11.90 8.24 -21.15
CA ALA A 317 -12.25 8.65 -22.49
C ALA A 317 -13.35 7.75 -23.06
N ASP A 318 -14.63 8.05 -22.80
CA ASP A 318 -15.77 7.24 -23.23
C ASP A 318 -15.86 6.99 -24.74
N ASN A 319 -15.27 7.89 -25.55
CA ASN A 319 -15.18 7.76 -27.01
C ASN A 319 -13.85 7.11 -27.46
N GLY A 320 -13.03 6.70 -26.49
CA GLY A 320 -11.69 6.16 -26.67
C GLY A 320 -11.66 4.63 -26.55
N PRO A 321 -10.47 4.05 -26.30
CA PRO A 321 -10.27 2.59 -26.24
C PRO A 321 -11.22 1.82 -25.31
N VAL A 322 -11.63 2.43 -24.18
CA VAL A 322 -12.56 1.81 -23.23
C VAL A 322 -13.93 1.51 -23.83
N PHE A 323 -14.37 2.24 -24.86
CA PHE A 323 -15.62 1.97 -25.56
C PHE A 323 -15.66 0.55 -26.10
N TRP A 324 -14.60 0.13 -26.79
CA TRP A 324 -14.49 -1.19 -27.41
C TRP A 324 -14.40 -2.30 -26.36
N VAL A 325 -13.72 -2.03 -25.23
CA VAL A 325 -13.68 -2.95 -24.10
C VAL A 325 -15.08 -3.21 -23.55
N ARG A 326 -15.84 -2.14 -23.26
CA ARG A 326 -17.20 -2.24 -22.71
C ARG A 326 -18.18 -2.90 -23.69
N GLN A 327 -18.01 -2.67 -24.99
CA GLN A 327 -18.79 -3.33 -26.04
C GLN A 327 -18.49 -4.83 -26.10
N ALA A 328 -17.22 -5.21 -26.04
CA ALA A 328 -16.79 -6.61 -26.09
C ALA A 328 -17.18 -7.41 -24.84
N THR A 329 -17.16 -6.79 -23.65
CA THR A 329 -17.49 -7.47 -22.38
C THR A 329 -18.97 -7.42 -22.03
N ASN A 330 -19.78 -6.61 -22.72
CA ASN A 330 -21.18 -6.30 -22.35
C ASN A 330 -21.34 -5.86 -20.88
N TRP A 331 -20.30 -5.22 -20.33
CA TRP A 331 -20.28 -4.72 -18.96
C TRP A 331 -19.55 -3.38 -18.92
N ASP A 332 -20.08 -2.43 -18.16
CA ASP A 332 -19.39 -1.19 -17.81
C ASP A 332 -18.23 -1.47 -16.82
N VAL A 333 -17.15 -2.05 -17.35
CA VAL A 333 -15.96 -2.42 -16.59
C VAL A 333 -15.24 -1.14 -16.13
N PRO A 334 -15.10 -0.89 -14.81
CA PRO A 334 -14.52 0.36 -14.33
C PRO A 334 -12.99 0.33 -14.26
N THR A 335 -12.38 -0.86 -14.18
CA THR A 335 -10.93 -1.06 -14.02
C THR A 335 -10.50 -2.42 -14.58
N ALA A 336 -9.18 -2.62 -14.74
CA ALA A 336 -8.62 -3.91 -15.14
C ALA A 336 -8.72 -4.99 -14.05
N HIS A 337 -8.99 -4.62 -12.80
CA HIS A 337 -8.83 -5.48 -11.61
C HIS A 337 -7.45 -6.18 -11.56
N ASN A 338 -6.42 -5.50 -12.06
CA ASN A 338 -5.04 -5.96 -12.10
C ASN A 338 -4.11 -4.77 -12.28
N GLY A 339 -3.36 -4.43 -11.24
CA GLY A 339 -2.47 -3.26 -11.23
C GLY A 339 -1.38 -3.30 -12.29
N TRP A 340 -0.97 -4.46 -12.78
CA TRP A 340 0.06 -4.58 -13.83
C TRP A 340 -0.51 -4.25 -15.21
N ILE A 341 -1.73 -4.71 -15.49
CA ILE A 341 -2.47 -4.34 -16.70
C ILE A 341 -2.79 -2.85 -16.68
N GLU A 342 -3.17 -2.28 -15.54
CA GLU A 342 -3.37 -0.82 -15.39
C GLU A 342 -2.12 -0.03 -15.77
N ILE A 343 -0.94 -0.46 -15.32
CA ILE A 343 0.32 0.21 -15.64
C ILE A 343 0.66 0.04 -17.12
N ALA A 344 0.43 -1.14 -17.69
CA ALA A 344 0.65 -1.40 -19.11
C ALA A 344 -0.26 -0.52 -19.98
N LEU A 345 -1.54 -0.38 -19.62
CA LEU A 345 -2.45 0.54 -20.31
C LEU A 345 -2.06 2.01 -20.12
N ALA A 346 -1.54 2.37 -18.94
CA ALA A 346 -1.14 3.75 -18.66
C ALA A 346 0.13 4.18 -19.41
N ILE A 347 1.21 3.38 -19.33
CA ILE A 347 2.57 3.78 -19.74
C ILE A 347 3.23 2.74 -20.66
N GLY A 348 2.61 1.57 -20.87
CA GLY A 348 3.20 0.48 -21.63
C GLY A 348 4.25 -0.31 -20.85
N ILE A 349 5.01 -1.12 -21.60
CA ILE A 349 6.08 -1.99 -21.10
C ILE A 349 7.11 -1.22 -20.24
N PRO A 350 7.57 0.00 -20.61
CA PRO A 350 8.51 0.73 -19.78
C PRO A 350 8.00 1.00 -18.36
N GLY A 351 6.71 1.33 -18.21
CA GLY A 351 6.08 1.56 -16.90
C GLY A 351 6.01 0.27 -16.07
N VAL A 352 5.67 -0.85 -16.71
CA VAL A 352 5.61 -2.18 -16.08
C VAL A 352 6.99 -2.58 -15.56
N VAL A 353 8.01 -2.49 -16.41
CA VAL A 353 9.40 -2.84 -16.05
C VAL A 353 9.90 -1.97 -14.91
N LEU A 354 9.71 -0.64 -14.99
CA LEU A 354 10.15 0.27 -13.94
C LEU A 354 9.43 -0.01 -12.61
N THR A 355 8.13 -0.28 -12.65
CA THR A 355 7.38 -0.66 -11.45
C THR A 355 7.89 -1.98 -10.86
N ALA A 356 8.13 -3.00 -11.70
CA ALA A 356 8.69 -4.28 -11.26
C ALA A 356 10.06 -4.11 -10.61
N VAL A 357 10.93 -3.28 -11.18
CA VAL A 357 12.25 -2.98 -10.61
C VAL A 357 12.14 -2.25 -9.27
N VAL A 358 11.21 -1.29 -9.12
CA VAL A 358 10.98 -0.60 -7.84
C VAL A 358 10.49 -1.58 -6.76
N TYR A 359 9.56 -2.48 -7.09
CA TYR A 359 9.09 -3.52 -6.18
C TYR A 359 10.20 -4.51 -5.80
N LEU A 360 10.93 -5.00 -6.80
CA LEU A 360 12.04 -5.93 -6.59
C LEU A 360 13.13 -5.30 -5.71
N GLN A 361 13.47 -4.04 -5.94
CA GLN A 361 14.43 -3.32 -5.10
C GLN A 361 13.95 -3.23 -3.64
N ALA A 362 12.69 -2.87 -3.40
CA ALA A 362 12.13 -2.83 -2.05
C ALA A 362 12.16 -4.21 -1.39
N PHE A 363 11.77 -5.25 -2.12
CA PHE A 363 11.80 -6.63 -1.65
C PHE A 363 13.23 -7.08 -1.28
N LEU A 364 14.20 -6.92 -2.19
CA LEU A 364 15.60 -7.31 -1.97
C LEU A 364 16.24 -6.53 -0.80
N ARG A 365 15.95 -5.24 -0.66
CA ARG A 365 16.39 -4.44 0.50
C ARG A 365 15.79 -4.96 1.81
N GLY A 366 14.53 -5.39 1.79
CA GLY A 366 13.88 -6.05 2.92
C GLY A 366 14.53 -7.38 3.28
N VAL A 367 14.83 -8.21 2.26
CA VAL A 367 15.47 -9.53 2.43
C VAL A 367 16.85 -9.37 3.07
N GLY A 368 17.64 -8.40 2.57
CA GLY A 368 18.95 -8.05 3.14
C GLY A 368 18.90 -7.53 4.60
N ARG A 369 17.72 -7.33 5.17
CA ARG A 369 17.52 -6.92 6.57
C ARG A 369 16.87 -8.00 7.44
N ILE A 370 16.58 -9.20 6.93
CA ILE A 370 15.88 -10.27 7.66
C ILE A 370 16.50 -10.56 9.03
N PHE A 371 17.81 -10.47 9.19
CA PHE A 371 18.48 -10.74 10.47
C PHE A 371 18.87 -9.49 11.25
N ARG A 372 18.48 -8.29 10.77
CA ARG A 372 18.95 -7.02 11.31
C ARG A 372 17.97 -6.41 12.30
N GLY A 373 16.66 -6.41 12.03
CA GLY A 373 15.73 -5.75 12.94
C GLY A 373 14.25 -6.09 12.75
N PRO A 374 13.40 -5.77 13.76
CA PRO A 374 11.99 -6.10 13.77
C PRO A 374 11.18 -5.43 12.64
N GLU A 375 11.72 -4.41 11.97
CA GLU A 375 11.05 -3.75 10.85
C GLU A 375 10.72 -4.68 9.68
N THR A 376 11.47 -5.78 9.52
CA THR A 376 11.25 -6.72 8.42
C THR A 376 9.94 -7.49 8.55
N TYR A 377 9.40 -7.65 9.76
CA TYR A 377 8.08 -8.25 9.97
C TYR A 377 6.99 -7.44 9.26
N TRP A 378 7.13 -6.12 9.19
CA TRP A 378 6.26 -5.25 8.42
C TRP A 378 6.71 -5.20 6.96
N ALA A 379 7.94 -4.77 6.70
CA ALA A 379 8.36 -4.33 5.37
C ALA A 379 8.29 -5.45 4.32
N LEU A 380 8.76 -6.66 4.65
CA LEU A 380 8.73 -7.78 3.70
C LEU A 380 7.33 -8.33 3.49
N ALA A 381 6.59 -8.54 4.59
CA ALA A 381 5.24 -9.04 4.53
C ALA A 381 4.34 -8.07 3.75
N PHE A 382 4.38 -6.77 4.06
CA PHE A 382 3.59 -5.76 3.37
C PHE A 382 3.91 -5.67 1.87
N VAL A 383 5.20 -5.65 1.47
CA VAL A 383 5.58 -5.61 0.05
C VAL A 383 5.10 -6.85 -0.69
N ALA A 384 5.26 -8.04 -0.11
CA ALA A 384 4.79 -9.29 -0.70
C ALA A 384 3.26 -9.35 -0.81
N MET A 385 2.55 -8.91 0.23
CA MET A 385 1.10 -8.81 0.24
C MET A 385 0.57 -7.83 -0.80
N LEU A 386 1.20 -6.67 -0.92
CA LEU A 386 0.82 -5.67 -1.91
C LEU A 386 1.04 -6.18 -3.34
N PHE A 387 2.15 -6.90 -3.58
CA PHE A 387 2.39 -7.58 -4.84
C PHE A 387 1.30 -8.62 -5.13
N LEU A 388 0.96 -9.49 -4.17
CA LEU A 388 -0.10 -10.48 -4.37
C LEU A 388 -1.45 -9.82 -4.70
N VAL A 389 -1.84 -8.80 -3.93
CA VAL A 389 -3.12 -8.10 -4.13
C VAL A 389 -3.13 -7.39 -5.50
N SER A 390 -1.99 -6.88 -5.97
CA SER A 390 -1.89 -6.19 -7.26
C SER A 390 -2.23 -7.05 -8.49
N ILE A 391 -2.10 -8.37 -8.38
CA ILE A 391 -2.49 -9.29 -9.46
C ILE A 391 -4.02 -9.33 -9.62
N SER A 392 -4.74 -8.99 -8.56
CA SER A 392 -6.19 -9.10 -8.47
C SER A 392 -6.91 -7.77 -8.25
N GLU A 393 -6.20 -6.67 -8.04
CA GLU A 393 -6.81 -5.37 -7.78
C GLU A 393 -6.00 -4.26 -8.47
N SER A 394 -6.68 -3.21 -8.92
CA SER A 394 -6.09 -2.07 -9.63
C SER A 394 -5.46 -1.04 -8.66
N ASN A 395 -4.56 -1.52 -7.79
CA ASN A 395 -4.03 -0.76 -6.65
C ASN A 395 -2.61 -0.19 -6.82
N LEU A 396 -1.89 -0.58 -7.89
CA LEU A 396 -0.52 -0.13 -8.11
C LEU A 396 -0.49 1.32 -8.61
N VAL A 397 0.50 2.08 -8.09
CA VAL A 397 0.77 3.47 -8.49
C VAL A 397 -0.52 4.31 -8.49
N GLN A 398 -1.41 4.08 -7.52
CA GLN A 398 -2.67 4.80 -7.40
C GLN A 398 -2.49 6.06 -6.57
N GLN A 399 -2.91 7.19 -7.12
CA GLN A 399 -2.99 8.45 -6.38
C GLN A 399 -3.96 8.34 -5.20
N ASN A 400 -3.66 9.04 -4.10
CA ASN A 400 -4.48 9.07 -2.89
C ASN A 400 -4.84 7.68 -2.34
N SER A 401 -3.93 6.72 -2.47
CA SER A 401 -4.12 5.35 -1.99
C SER A 401 -3.19 5.03 -0.84
N LEU A 402 -3.74 4.45 0.24
CA LEU A 402 -3.00 3.97 1.39
C LEU A 402 -1.92 2.97 0.99
N GLY A 403 -2.24 2.04 0.08
CA GLY A 403 -1.28 1.04 -0.39
C GLY A 403 -0.05 1.68 -1.03
N TRP A 404 -0.25 2.67 -1.90
CA TRP A 404 0.84 3.41 -2.53
C TRP A 404 1.66 4.23 -1.53
N VAL A 405 1.00 4.97 -0.64
CA VAL A 405 1.66 5.79 0.39
C VAL A 405 2.54 4.93 1.31
N LEU A 406 2.01 3.81 1.79
CA LEU A 406 2.75 2.87 2.64
C LEU A 406 3.88 2.19 1.88
N PHE A 407 3.71 1.91 0.59
CA PHE A 407 4.77 1.37 -0.26
C PHE A 407 5.92 2.36 -0.44
N VAL A 408 5.62 3.62 -0.77
CA VAL A 408 6.62 4.67 -0.90
C VAL A 408 7.34 4.89 0.44
N ALA A 409 6.62 4.99 1.55
CA ALA A 409 7.22 5.14 2.88
C ALA A 409 8.13 3.96 3.24
N THR A 410 7.67 2.73 3.04
CA THR A 410 8.42 1.51 3.36
C THR A 410 9.65 1.37 2.47
N SER A 411 9.50 1.52 1.16
CA SER A 411 10.60 1.46 0.18
C SER A 411 11.64 2.54 0.47
N ALA A 412 11.19 3.76 0.77
CA ALA A 412 12.08 4.87 1.09
C ALA A 412 12.87 4.65 2.38
N LYS A 413 12.21 4.16 3.43
CA LYS A 413 12.85 3.84 4.70
C LYS A 413 13.80 2.65 4.59
N LEU A 414 13.55 1.72 3.67
CA LEU A 414 14.47 0.63 3.34
C LEU A 414 15.74 1.10 2.61
N ALA A 415 15.72 2.27 1.96
CA ALA A 415 16.89 2.85 1.31
C ALA A 415 17.88 3.47 2.31
N GLU A 416 17.37 4.02 3.42
CA GLU A 416 18.19 4.69 4.43
C GLU A 416 19.15 3.71 5.10
N ARG A 417 20.43 4.07 5.22
CA ARG A 417 21.41 3.28 5.98
C ARG A 417 20.92 3.21 7.43
N ARG A 418 20.93 2.02 8.03
CA ARG A 418 20.59 1.87 9.44
C ARG A 418 21.66 2.60 10.25
N ASP A 419 21.29 3.65 10.97
CA ASP A 419 22.19 4.29 11.92
C ASP A 419 22.70 3.21 12.87
N GLY A 420 24.02 3.03 12.94
CA GLY A 420 24.70 1.99 13.72
C GLY A 420 24.56 2.13 15.23
N SER A 421 23.59 2.91 15.73
CA SER A 421 23.47 3.31 17.13
C SER A 421 22.50 2.46 17.95
N ALA A 422 22.15 1.26 17.49
CA ALA A 422 21.32 0.31 18.25
C ALA A 422 22.13 -0.90 18.78
N SER A 423 23.45 -0.80 18.85
CA SER A 423 24.30 -1.66 19.67
C SER A 423 24.83 -0.87 20.85
N ARG A 424 24.03 -0.77 21.91
CA ARG A 424 24.45 -0.64 23.31
C ARG A 424 23.24 -0.82 24.20
#